data_AF-A0A3R7H0I3-F1
#
_entry.id   AF-A0A3R7H0I3-F1
#
_cell.length_a   1.000
_cell.length_b   1.000
_cell.length_c   1.000
_cell.angle_alpha   90.00
_cell.angle_beta   90.00
_cell.angle_gamma   90.00
#
_symmetry.space_group_name_H-M   'P 1'
#
loop_
_entity.id
_entity.type
_entity.pdbx_description
1 polymer ?
#
loop_
_entity_poly.entity_id
_entity_poly.type
_entity_poly.pdbx_seq_one_letter_code
_entity_poly.pdbx_strand_id
1 'polypeptide(L)'
;MLSTAKAWEHELEALHQRLGELFGCPEPRQRSLAYLKGLLGTVERKNGWQVAEWIGEATPDSVQHLLERAQWDADAARDVLRELCC
;
A
#
# COMPACT_ATOMS: atom_id res chain seq x y z
N MET A 1 19.13 5.57 -17.99
CA MET A 1 17.97 6.29 -17.43
C MET A 1 16.93 5.25 -17.06
N LEU A 2 16.55 5.15 -15.78
CA LEU A 2 15.34 4.39 -15.43
C LEU A 2 14.16 5.03 -16.17
N SER A 3 13.26 4.21 -16.71
CA SER A 3 11.97 4.72 -17.18
C SER A 3 11.26 5.43 -16.02
N THR A 4 10.44 6.43 -16.32
CA THR A 4 9.64 7.16 -15.32
C THR A 4 8.86 6.20 -14.42
N ALA A 5 8.32 5.10 -14.99
CA ALA A 5 7.64 4.06 -14.23
C ALA A 5 8.53 3.38 -13.17
N LYS A 6 9.77 3.01 -13.53
CA LYS A 6 10.70 2.38 -12.57
C LYS A 6 11.17 3.33 -11.48
N ALA A 7 11.28 4.63 -11.79
CA ALA A 7 11.58 5.64 -10.78
C ALA A 7 10.43 5.76 -9.78
N TRP A 8 9.19 5.81 -10.26
CA TRP A 8 7.99 5.81 -9.40
C TRP A 8 7.86 4.56 -8.54
N GLU A 9 8.16 3.37 -9.08
CA GLU A 9 8.17 2.13 -8.29
C GLU A 9 9.18 2.19 -7.15
N HIS A 10 10.39 2.71 -7.39
CA HIS A 10 11.40 2.91 -6.35
C HIS A 10 10.97 3.90 -5.28
N GLU A 11 10.41 5.04 -5.68
CA GLU A 11 9.90 6.05 -4.73
C GLU A 11 8.76 5.49 -3.87
N LEU A 12 7.86 4.71 -4.48
CA LEU A 12 6.78 4.04 -3.76
C LEU A 12 7.33 3.02 -2.75
N GLU A 13 8.35 2.26 -3.12
CA GLU A 13 9.02 1.32 -2.20
C GLU A 13 9.75 2.04 -1.07
N ALA A 14 10.42 3.16 -1.35
CA ALA A 14 11.07 3.98 -0.33
C ALA A 14 10.05 4.59 0.65
N LEU A 15 8.94 5.12 0.14
CA LEU A 15 7.81 5.57 0.97
C LEU A 15 7.25 4.43 1.83
N HIS A 16 7.06 3.25 1.24
CA HIS A 16 6.55 2.08 1.96
C HIS A 16 7.50 1.61 3.06
N GLN A 17 8.81 1.71 2.88
CA GLN A 17 9.78 1.43 3.94
C GLN A 17 9.56 2.35 5.15
N ARG A 18 9.37 3.66 4.92
CA ARG A 18 9.10 4.64 5.99
C ARG A 18 7.77 4.36 6.70
N LEU A 19 6.72 4.07 5.94
CA LEU A 19 5.41 3.69 6.51
C LEU A 19 5.47 2.32 7.22
N GLY A 20 6.44 1.47 6.86
CA GLY A 20 6.62 0.14 7.41
C GLY A 20 6.84 0.11 8.93
N GLU A 21 7.39 1.17 9.50
CA GLU A 21 7.60 1.32 10.95
C GLU A 21 6.29 1.48 11.73
N LEU A 22 5.21 1.85 11.04
CA LEU A 22 3.89 2.08 11.63
C LEU A 22 3.06 0.79 11.76
N PHE A 23 3.53 -0.31 11.15
CA PHE A 23 2.84 -1.59 11.21
C PHE A 23 3.44 -2.44 12.33
N GLY A 24 2.57 -2.95 13.22
CA GLY A 24 3.00 -3.85 14.29
C GLY A 24 3.39 -5.26 13.81
N CYS A 25 2.95 -5.67 12.61
CA CYS A 25 3.18 -7.00 12.06
C CYS A 25 3.70 -6.95 10.60
N PRO A 26 4.54 -7.92 10.18
CA PRO A 26 5.06 -7.98 8.80
C PRO A 26 3.99 -8.27 7.73
N GLU A 27 2.99 -9.13 7.97
CA GLU A 27 2.01 -9.48 6.93
C GLU A 27 1.14 -8.28 6.50
N PRO A 28 0.55 -7.48 7.41
CA PRO A 28 -0.19 -6.27 7.02
C PRO A 28 0.69 -5.25 6.29
N ARG A 29 1.96 -5.13 6.69
CA ARG A 29 2.93 -4.27 6.02
C ARG A 29 3.16 -4.71 4.57
N GLN A 30 3.43 -5.97 4.31
CA GLN A 30 3.62 -6.44 2.93
C GLN A 30 2.36 -6.25 2.08
N ARG A 31 1.19 -6.51 2.68
CA ARG A 31 -0.09 -6.34 2.01
C ARG A 31 -0.42 -4.88 1.69
N SER A 32 0.02 -3.93 2.52
CA SER A 32 -0.18 -2.50 2.23
C SER A 32 0.58 -2.03 0.99
N LEU A 33 1.79 -2.56 0.71
CA LEU A 33 2.50 -2.26 -0.53
C LEU A 33 1.76 -2.80 -1.75
N ALA A 34 1.30 -4.06 -1.68
CA ALA A 34 0.54 -4.68 -2.77
C ALA A 34 -0.77 -3.90 -3.03
N TYR A 35 -1.46 -3.50 -1.97
CA TYR A 35 -2.65 -2.66 -2.03
C TYR A 35 -2.38 -1.29 -2.70
N LEU A 36 -1.30 -0.59 -2.30
CA LEU A 36 -0.90 0.68 -2.93
C LEU A 36 -0.55 0.53 -4.40
N LYS A 37 0.19 -0.54 -4.77
CA LYS A 37 0.50 -0.86 -6.17
C LYS A 37 -0.79 -1.12 -6.97
N GLY A 38 -1.79 -1.78 -6.39
CA GLY A 38 -3.10 -1.98 -7.03
C GLY A 38 -3.88 -0.69 -7.21
N LEU A 39 -3.88 0.21 -6.22
CA LEU A 39 -4.56 1.51 -6.29
C LEU A 39 -3.94 2.48 -7.31
N LEU A 40 -2.61 2.45 -7.45
CA LEU A 40 -1.86 3.30 -8.38
C LEU A 40 -1.72 2.65 -9.77
N GLY A 41 -1.96 1.35 -9.86
CA GLY A 41 -1.97 0.59 -11.09
C GLY A 41 -3.24 0.78 -11.92
N THR A 42 -3.42 -0.08 -12.91
CA THR A 42 -4.50 -0.01 -13.90
C THR A 42 -5.78 -0.70 -13.44
N VAL A 43 -6.00 -0.87 -12.13
CA VAL A 43 -7.23 -1.47 -11.62
C VAL A 43 -8.40 -0.55 -11.99
N GLU A 44 -9.26 -1.01 -12.91
CA GLU A 44 -10.35 -0.20 -13.47
C GLU A 44 -11.32 0.31 -12.40
N ARG A 45 -11.54 -0.48 -11.34
CA ARG A 45 -12.42 -0.09 -10.24
C ARG A 45 -11.80 -0.47 -8.89
N LYS A 46 -11.61 0.54 -8.06
CA LYS A 46 -10.81 0.49 -6.83
C LYS A 46 -11.63 0.01 -5.63
N ASN A 47 -12.35 -1.11 -5.78
CA ASN A 47 -13.02 -1.76 -4.66
C ASN A 47 -12.12 -2.87 -4.09
N GLY A 48 -12.41 -3.29 -2.84
CA GLY A 48 -11.57 -4.29 -2.15
C GLY A 48 -11.47 -5.63 -2.89
N TRP A 49 -12.51 -6.02 -3.64
CA TRP A 49 -12.51 -7.24 -4.44
C TRP A 49 -11.54 -7.17 -5.61
N GLN A 50 -11.63 -6.13 -6.43
CA GLN A 50 -10.81 -6.01 -7.64
C GLN A 50 -9.34 -5.73 -7.31
N VAL A 51 -9.08 -5.01 -6.21
CA VAL A 51 -7.72 -4.86 -5.71
C VAL A 51 -7.18 -6.21 -5.21
N ALA A 52 -8.00 -7.01 -4.49
CA ALA A 52 -7.62 -8.36 -4.06
C ALA A 52 -7.29 -9.28 -5.25
N GLU A 53 -8.13 -9.29 -6.28
CA GLU A 53 -7.87 -10.04 -7.52
C GLU A 53 -6.57 -9.60 -8.19
N TRP A 54 -6.33 -8.29 -8.27
CA TRP A 54 -5.12 -7.74 -8.90
C TRP A 54 -3.84 -8.11 -8.13
N ILE A 55 -3.89 -8.17 -6.79
CA ILE A 55 -2.75 -8.62 -5.97
C ILE A 55 -2.62 -10.16 -5.90
N GLY A 56 -3.49 -10.91 -6.58
CA GLY A 56 -3.45 -12.38 -6.66
C GLY A 56 -4.11 -13.10 -5.48
N GLU A 57 -4.91 -12.41 -4.68
CA GLU A 57 -5.64 -12.98 -3.56
C GLU A 57 -7.00 -13.55 -4.02
N ALA A 58 -7.36 -14.74 -3.51
CA ALA A 58 -8.60 -15.42 -3.91
C ALA A 58 -9.87 -14.82 -3.28
N THR A 59 -9.73 -13.99 -2.25
CA THR A 59 -10.83 -13.40 -1.50
C THR A 59 -10.51 -11.95 -1.12
N PRO A 60 -11.53 -11.09 -0.93
CA PRO A 60 -11.33 -9.71 -0.49
C PRO A 60 -10.93 -9.60 0.99
N ASP A 61 -11.04 -10.69 1.74
CA ASP A 61 -10.83 -10.75 3.19
C ASP A 61 -9.47 -10.22 3.60
N SER A 62 -8.45 -10.43 2.78
CA SER A 62 -7.09 -9.97 3.02
C SER A 62 -7.00 -8.43 2.94
N VAL A 63 -7.67 -7.82 1.96
CA VAL A 63 -7.77 -6.37 1.81
C VAL A 63 -8.67 -5.76 2.88
N GLN A 64 -9.80 -6.41 3.21
CA GLN A 64 -10.67 -5.99 4.30
C GLN A 64 -9.95 -6.04 5.64
N HIS A 65 -9.18 -7.11 5.90
CA HIS A 65 -8.38 -7.23 7.12
C HIS A 65 -7.36 -6.10 7.23
N LEU A 66 -6.68 -5.75 6.14
CA LEU A 66 -5.76 -4.60 6.11
C LEU A 66 -6.46 -3.28 6.48
N LEU A 67 -7.66 -3.05 5.97
CA LEU A 67 -8.37 -1.78 6.14
C LEU A 67 -9.12 -1.68 7.48
N GLU A 68 -9.63 -2.80 8.01
CA GLU A 68 -10.53 -2.80 9.17
C GLU A 68 -9.87 -3.31 10.45
N ARG A 69 -8.88 -4.21 10.35
CA ARG A 69 -8.39 -5.01 11.50
C ARG A 69 -6.89 -4.96 11.72
N ALA A 70 -6.11 -4.57 10.72
CA ALA A 70 -4.67 -4.47 10.86
C ALA A 70 -4.32 -3.37 11.87
N GLN A 71 -3.33 -3.67 12.72
CA GLN A 71 -2.80 -2.69 13.67
C GLN A 71 -1.73 -1.85 12.96
N TRP A 72 -2.11 -0.62 12.59
CA TRP A 72 -1.21 0.41 12.07
C TRP A 72 -1.72 1.81 12.43
N ASP A 73 -0.82 2.78 12.49
CA ASP A 73 -1.16 4.16 12.86
C ASP A 73 -1.44 5.01 11.62
N ALA A 74 -2.72 5.32 11.38
CA ALA A 74 -3.16 6.13 10.25
C ALA A 74 -2.82 7.62 10.39
N ASP A 75 -2.78 8.15 11.61
CA ASP A 75 -2.44 9.54 11.86
C ASP A 75 -0.94 9.76 11.64
N ALA A 76 -0.10 8.86 12.16
CA ALA A 76 1.33 8.87 11.91
C ALA A 76 1.65 8.70 10.41
N ALA A 77 0.92 7.83 9.71
CA ALA A 77 1.10 7.64 8.26
C ALA A 77 0.79 8.92 7.48
N ARG A 78 -0.27 9.64 7.85
CA ARG A 78 -0.60 10.95 7.27
C ARG A 78 0.52 11.96 7.52
N ASP A 79 1.08 11.99 8.72
CA ASP A 79 2.10 12.97 9.08
C ASP A 79 3.42 12.69 8.33
N VAL A 80 3.82 11.42 8.18
CA VAL A 80 4.93 11.01 7.30
C VAL A 80 4.71 11.45 5.85
N LEU A 81 3.49 11.31 5.33
CA LEU A 81 3.15 11.75 3.97
C LEU A 81 3.21 13.27 3.81
N ARG A 82 2.83 14.03 4.85
CA ARG A 82 2.89 15.50 4.82
C ARG A 82 4.32 16.02 4.79
N GLU A 83 5.23 15.37 5.51
CA GLU A 83 6.67 15.70 5.47
C GLU A 83 7.29 15.52 4.07
N LEU A 84 6.71 14.65 3.23
CA LEU A 84 7.19 14.38 1.88
C LEU A 84 6.66 15.35 0.81
N CYS A 85 5.57 16.06 1.09
CA CYS A 85 4.97 17.03 0.16
C CYS A 85 5.48 18.46 0.35
N CYS A 86 6.37 18.70 1.32
CA CYS A 86 7.04 19.98 1.55
C CYS A 86 8.42 19.99 0.89
#